data_AF-A0A1G3QY26-F1
#
_entry.id   AF-A0A1G3QY26-F1
#
_cell.length_a   1.000
_cell.length_b   1.000
_cell.length_c   1.000
_cell.angle_alpha   90.00
_cell.angle_beta   90.00
_cell.angle_gamma   90.00
#
_symmetry.space_group_name_H-M   'P 1'
#
loop_
_entity.id
_entity.type
_entity.pdbx_description
1 polymer ?
#
loop_
_entity_poly.entity_id
_entity_poly.type
_entity_poly.pdbx_seq_one_letter_code
_entity_poly.pdbx_strand_id
1 'polypeptide(L)'
;MNKKLNTALFMLAATIFNLVLLLLFVSIGWVVVGALFREHPQVGSILLIVVFLAAMVGSFLIYNQVVKLITRKIDMEKYFLPLFKRRPPRKDGPQS
;
A
#
# COMPACT_ATOMS: atom_id res chain seq x y z
N MET A 1 -5.47 27.05 -3.80
CA MET A 1 -5.14 25.63 -3.56
C MET A 1 -5.78 25.19 -2.26
N ASN A 2 -6.71 24.24 -2.30
CA ASN A 2 -7.46 23.84 -1.11
C ASN A 2 -6.81 22.58 -0.51
N LYS A 3 -6.17 22.68 0.67
CA LYS A 3 -5.42 21.57 1.29
C LYS A 3 -6.26 20.29 1.45
N LYS A 4 -7.58 20.46 1.64
CA LYS A 4 -8.57 19.36 1.67
C LYS A 4 -8.64 18.60 0.33
N LEU A 5 -8.72 19.32 -0.79
CA LEU A 5 -8.81 18.73 -2.13
C LEU A 5 -7.54 17.96 -2.49
N ASN A 6 -6.37 18.52 -2.21
CA ASN A 6 -5.08 17.84 -2.47
C ASN A 6 -4.98 16.53 -1.68
N THR A 7 -5.40 16.57 -0.41
CA THR A 7 -5.39 15.38 0.45
C THR A 7 -6.37 14.31 -0.07
N ALA A 8 -7.56 14.71 -0.49
CA ALA A 8 -8.53 13.81 -1.10
C ALA A 8 -7.98 13.17 -2.40
N LEU A 9 -7.40 13.96 -3.30
CA LEU A 9 -6.79 13.47 -4.54
C LEU A 9 -5.63 12.50 -4.27
N PHE A 10 -4.80 12.78 -3.27
CA PHE A 10 -3.73 11.87 -2.87
C PHE A 10 -4.26 10.53 -2.38
N MET A 11 -5.29 10.54 -1.51
CA MET A 11 -5.91 9.30 -1.02
C MET A 11 -6.57 8.51 -2.16
N LEU A 12 -7.21 9.20 -3.11
CA LEU A 12 -7.81 8.60 -4.30
C LEU A 12 -6.73 7.94 -5.18
N ALA A 13 -5.67 8.67 -5.49
CA ALA A 13 -4.54 8.16 -6.27
C ALA A 13 -3.86 6.97 -5.57
N ALA A 14 -3.66 7.06 -4.25
CA ALA A 14 -3.13 5.98 -3.42
C ALA A 14 -4.00 4.72 -3.48
N THR A 15 -5.32 4.88 -3.40
CA THR A 15 -6.27 3.76 -3.45
C THR A 15 -6.26 3.10 -4.83
N ILE A 16 -6.28 3.90 -5.90
CA ILE A 16 -6.18 3.41 -7.28
C ILE A 16 -4.86 2.66 -7.49
N PHE A 17 -3.74 3.23 -7.03
CA PHE A 17 -2.43 2.60 -7.11
C PHE A 17 -2.38 1.24 -6.38
N ASN A 18 -2.94 1.17 -5.17
CA ASN A 18 -3.02 -0.10 -4.44
C ASN A 18 -3.91 -1.13 -5.16
N LEU A 19 -5.03 -0.70 -5.76
CA LEU A 19 -5.88 -1.59 -6.55
C LEU A 19 -5.14 -2.15 -7.77
N VAL A 20 -4.38 -1.30 -8.48
CA VAL A 20 -3.54 -1.74 -9.62
C VAL A 20 -2.49 -2.75 -9.17
N LEU A 21 -1.83 -2.53 -8.03
CA LEU A 21 -0.87 -3.49 -7.47
C LEU A 21 -1.53 -4.82 -7.10
N LEU A 22 -2.72 -4.78 -6.49
CA LEU A 22 -3.48 -5.99 -6.16
C LEU A 22 -3.79 -6.78 -7.43
N LEU A 23 -4.33 -6.13 -8.46
CA LEU A 23 -4.64 -6.77 -9.74
C LEU A 23 -3.38 -7.37 -10.37
N LEU A 24 -2.27 -6.62 -10.37
CA LEU A 24 -0.99 -7.11 -10.89
C LEU A 24 -0.54 -8.38 -10.17
N PHE A 25 -0.58 -8.41 -8.85
CA PHE A 25 -0.15 -9.59 -8.08
C PHE A 25 -1.07 -10.78 -8.25
N VAL A 26 -2.39 -10.56 -8.29
CA VAL A 26 -3.35 -11.64 -8.56
C VAL A 26 -3.13 -12.19 -9.96
N SER A 27 -2.93 -11.35 -10.98
CA SER A 27 -2.64 -11.80 -12.34
C SER A 27 -1.35 -12.61 -12.43
N ILE A 28 -0.27 -12.15 -11.80
CA ILE A 28 1.00 -12.89 -11.76
C ILE A 28 0.81 -14.23 -11.06
N GLY A 29 0.21 -14.23 -9.88
CA GLY A 29 0.01 -15.46 -9.11
C GLY A 29 -0.94 -16.44 -9.82
N TRP A 30 -1.95 -15.95 -10.54
CA TRP A 30 -2.81 -16.78 -11.39
C TRP A 30 -2.02 -17.50 -12.48
N VAL A 31 -1.18 -16.76 -13.21
CA VAL A 31 -0.33 -17.33 -14.27
C VAL A 31 0.64 -18.35 -13.69
N VAL A 32 1.29 -18.03 -12.57
CA VAL A 32 2.26 -18.93 -11.91
C VAL A 32 1.59 -20.20 -11.42
N VAL A 33 0.47 -20.11 -10.71
CA VAL A 33 -0.26 -21.29 -10.22
C VAL A 33 -0.82 -22.11 -11.37
N GLY A 34 -1.41 -21.48 -12.38
CA GLY A 34 -1.94 -22.17 -13.55
C GLY A 34 -0.87 -22.90 -14.37
N ALA A 35 0.35 -22.35 -14.43
CA ALA A 35 1.47 -23.01 -15.10
C ALA A 35 2.06 -24.17 -14.29
N LEU A 36 2.24 -23.99 -12.97
CA LEU A 36 2.93 -24.97 -12.12
C LEU A 36 2.03 -26.09 -11.59
N PHE A 37 0.73 -25.84 -11.41
CA PHE A 37 -0.21 -26.78 -10.77
C PHE A 37 -1.32 -27.25 -11.72
N ARG A 38 -1.05 -27.25 -13.03
CA ARG A 38 -2.02 -27.67 -14.06
C ARG A 38 -2.54 -29.10 -13.85
N GLU A 39 -1.68 -30.02 -13.41
CA GLU A 39 -2.02 -31.43 -13.19
C GLU A 39 -2.72 -31.69 -11.85
N HIS A 40 -2.69 -30.73 -10.93
CA HIS A 40 -3.29 -30.82 -9.60
C HIS A 40 -4.28 -29.67 -9.35
N PRO A 41 -5.44 -29.65 -10.04
CA PRO A 41 -6.36 -28.52 -10.02
C PRO A 41 -6.90 -28.19 -8.62
N GLN A 42 -7.08 -29.20 -7.76
CA GLN A 42 -7.50 -29.00 -6.36
C GLN A 42 -6.48 -28.19 -5.56
N VAL A 43 -5.18 -28.51 -5.72
CA VAL A 43 -4.08 -27.77 -5.07
C VAL A 43 -3.98 -26.37 -5.66
N GLY A 44 -4.11 -26.24 -6.97
CA GLY A 44 -4.14 -24.96 -7.67
C GLY A 44 -5.22 -24.01 -7.12
N SER A 45 -6.45 -24.49 -6.92
CA SER A 45 -7.55 -23.68 -6.37
C SER A 45 -7.25 -23.16 -4.96
N ILE A 46 -6.68 -24.00 -4.08
CA ILE A 46 -6.29 -23.59 -2.73
C ILE A 46 -5.16 -22.55 -2.78
N LEU A 47 -4.17 -22.76 -3.65
CA LEU A 47 -3.06 -21.82 -3.82
C LEU A 47 -3.51 -20.48 -4.37
N LEU A 48 -4.53 -20.41 -5.23
CA LEU A 48 -5.09 -19.14 -5.70
C LEU A 48 -5.70 -18.31 -4.55
N ILE A 49 -6.31 -18.95 -3.55
CA ILE A 49 -6.79 -18.27 -2.34
C ILE A 49 -5.60 -17.69 -1.56
N VAL A 50 -4.53 -18.49 -1.38
CA VAL A 50 -3.30 -18.04 -0.71
C VAL A 50 -2.65 -16.88 -1.46
N VAL A 51 -2.57 -16.97 -2.78
CA VAL A 51 -2.07 -15.90 -3.67
C VAL A 51 -2.89 -14.64 -3.50
N PHE A 52 -4.21 -14.74 -3.44
CA PHE A 52 -5.07 -13.56 -3.26
C PHE A 52 -4.80 -12.86 -1.92
N LEU A 53 -4.69 -13.63 -0.84
CA LEU A 53 -4.34 -13.07 0.48
C LEU A 53 -2.93 -12.46 0.48
N ALA A 54 -1.96 -13.15 -0.11
CA ALA A 54 -0.60 -12.66 -0.26
C ALA A 54 -0.53 -11.38 -1.11
N ALA A 55 -1.33 -11.30 -2.19
CA ALA A 55 -1.43 -10.13 -3.05
C ALA A 55 -2.02 -8.93 -2.30
N MET A 56 -3.03 -9.15 -1.46
CA MET A 56 -3.63 -8.10 -0.63
C MET A 56 -2.64 -7.53 0.39
N VAL A 57 -1.92 -8.39 1.10
CA VAL A 57 -0.88 -7.95 2.04
C VAL A 57 0.29 -7.30 1.28
N GLY A 58 0.73 -7.92 0.19
CA GLY A 58 1.84 -7.45 -0.63
C GLY A 58 1.58 -6.08 -1.26
N SER A 59 0.39 -5.85 -1.81
CA SER A 59 0.02 -4.56 -2.40
C SER A 59 0.06 -3.46 -1.34
N PHE A 60 -0.48 -3.73 -0.15
CA PHE A 60 -0.51 -2.78 0.96
C PHE A 60 0.91 -2.45 1.47
N LEU A 61 1.77 -3.46 1.59
CA LEU A 61 3.16 -3.27 2.03
C LEU A 61 3.94 -2.40 1.04
N ILE A 62 3.81 -2.65 -0.26
CA ILE A 62 4.48 -1.85 -1.29
C ILE A 62 3.93 -0.44 -1.33
N TYR A 63 2.61 -0.27 -1.27
CA TYR A 63 1.97 1.03 -1.14
C TYR A 63 2.57 1.82 0.05
N ASN A 64 2.65 1.21 1.23
CA ASN A 64 3.18 1.87 2.42
C ASN A 64 4.65 2.28 2.25
N GLN A 65 5.47 1.45 1.60
CA GLN A 65 6.86 1.79 1.28
C GLN A 65 6.94 2.97 0.29
N VAL A 66 6.12 2.97 -0.76
CA VAL A 66 6.06 4.04 -1.75
C VAL A 66 5.67 5.36 -1.07
N VAL A 67 4.61 5.36 -0.26
CA VAL A 67 4.20 6.57 0.49
C VAL A 67 5.33 7.07 1.38
N LYS A 68 5.98 6.18 2.14
CA LYS A 68 7.12 6.54 3.00
C LYS A 68 8.28 7.16 2.21
N LEU A 69 8.55 6.69 0.99
CA LEU A 69 9.57 7.26 0.11
C LEU A 69 9.17 8.64 -0.40
N ILE A 70 7.91 8.81 -0.81
CA ILE A 70 7.42 10.11 -1.31
C ILE A 70 7.41 11.14 -0.18
N THR A 71 6.95 10.78 1.02
CA THR A 71 6.95 11.68 2.20
C THR A 71 8.36 12.07 2.66
N ARG A 72 9.40 11.30 2.31
CA ARG A 72 10.80 11.70 2.56
C ARG A 72 11.33 12.71 1.54
N LYS A 73 10.83 12.68 0.30
CA LYS A 73 11.29 13.56 -0.80
C LYS A 73 10.47 14.83 -0.94
N ILE A 74 9.19 14.79 -0.59
CA ILE A 74 8.25 15.88 -0.75
C ILE A 74 7.80 16.35 0.64
N ASP A 75 7.85 17.65 0.86
CA ASP A 75 7.37 18.28 2.09
C ASP A 75 5.83 18.27 2.14
N MET A 76 5.29 17.16 2.63
CA MET A 76 3.85 16.88 2.64
C MET A 76 3.06 17.91 3.47
N GLU A 77 3.69 18.55 4.47
CA GLU A 77 3.02 19.55 5.32
C GLU A 77 2.65 20.83 4.56
N LYS A 78 3.39 21.13 3.49
CA LYS A 78 3.14 22.30 2.64
C LYS A 78 1.89 22.12 1.75
N TYR A 79 1.64 20.90 1.30
CA TYR A 79 0.63 20.62 0.27
C TYR A 79 -0.61 19.88 0.77
N PHE A 80 -0.52 19.22 1.93
CA PHE A 80 -1.56 18.33 2.46
C PHE A 80 -1.93 18.71 3.90
N LEU A 81 -3.10 18.24 4.36
CA LEU A 81 -3.44 18.28 5.78
C LEU A 81 -2.47 17.37 6.56
N PRO A 82 -2.19 17.65 7.85
CA PRO A 82 -1.24 16.89 8.67
C PRO A 82 -1.79 15.52 9.09
N LEU A 83 -2.17 14.68 8.13
CA LEU A 83 -2.53 13.27 8.34
C LEU A 83 -1.28 12.43 8.70
N PHE A 84 -0.10 12.91 8.33
CA PHE A 84 1.19 12.22 8.55
C PHE A 84 2.05 12.88 9.63
N LYS A 85 1.45 13.63 10.57
CA LYS A 85 2.20 14.27 11.66
C LYS A 85 2.92 13.19 12.46
N ARG A 86 4.25 13.10 12.30
CA ARG A 86 5.08 12.28 13.18
C ARG A 86 4.84 12.78 14.59
N ARG A 87 4.49 11.90 15.53
CA ARG A 87 4.41 12.28 16.96
C ARG A 87 5.71 13.00 17.30
N PRO A 88 5.68 14.25 17.79
CA PRO A 88 6.90 14.91 18.22
C PRO A 88 7.54 14.05 19.31
N PRO A 89 8.89 13.93 19.32
CA PRO A 89 9.56 13.28 20.43
C PRO A 89 9.12 14.01 21.70
N ARG A 90 8.55 13.25 22.63
CA ARG A 90 8.13 13.73 23.93
C ARG A 90 9.37 14.40 24.56
N LYS A 91 9.35 15.73 24.68
CA LYS A 91 10.32 16.44 25.52
C LYS A 91 9.94 16.10 26.96
N ASP A 92 10.39 14.94 27.43
CA ASP A 92 10.45 14.66 28.85
C ASP A 92 11.60 15.50 29.41
N GLY A 93 11.28 16.72 29.80
CA GLY A 93 12.15 17.59 30.58
C GLY A 93 11.36 18.06 31.81
N PRO A 94 11.81 17.78 33.05
CA PRO A 94 11.28 18.48 34.21
C PRO A 94 11.63 19.95 34.08
N GLN A 95 10.61 20.81 34.16
CA GLN A 95 10.80 22.23 34.41
C GLN A 95 11.10 22.39 35.91
N SER A 96 12.35 22.72 36.24
CA SER A 96 12.74 23.29 37.55
C SER A 96 14.02 24.08 37.36
#